data_AF-A0AAD5K3S8-F1
#
_entry.id   AF-A0AAD5K3S8-F1
#
_cell.length_a   1.000
_cell.length_b   1.000
_cell.length_c   1.000
_cell.angle_alpha   90.00
_cell.angle_beta   90.00
_cell.angle_gamma   90.00
#
_symmetry.space_group_name_H-M   'P 1'
#
loop_
_entity.id
_entity.type
_entity.pdbx_description
1 polymer ?
#
loop_
_entity_poly.entity_id
_entity_poly.type
_entity_poly.pdbx_seq_one_letter_code
_entity_poly.pdbx_strand_id
1 'polypeptide(L)'
;MQDIEDQQRSLKAIRDSTQSLLNCKASLVQNIESLDHKEKLLEEVIAERQRLTKEKRMLLEMIQGVQRDIEAVTEAEVSLGKERDELRKSVDKLRNQEYDPLHDQVNELRSQSGLQKLPHVQQELEAQMARTLEKRRENWQQASPSPVQPTRSNSSSISSANRSRRGRR
;
A
#
# COMPACT_ATOMS: atom_id res chain seq x y z
N MET A 1 59.55 74.06 -10.25
CA MET A 1 59.71 72.65 -10.66
C MET A 1 59.27 71.70 -9.54
N GLN A 2 59.68 71.91 -8.29
CA GLN A 2 59.25 71.11 -7.12
C GLN A 2 57.72 70.88 -7.02
N ASP A 3 56.92 71.96 -7.09
CA ASP A 3 55.45 71.85 -6.97
C ASP A 3 54.80 70.99 -8.06
N ILE A 4 55.37 70.97 -9.27
CA ILE A 4 54.86 70.18 -10.39
C ILE A 4 55.15 68.69 -10.16
N GLU A 5 56.32 68.36 -9.60
CA GLU A 5 56.69 66.98 -9.26
C GLU A 5 55.82 66.43 -8.11
N ASP A 6 55.53 67.26 -7.10
CA ASP A 6 54.66 66.89 -5.98
C ASP A 6 53.20 66.70 -6.44
N GLN A 7 52.72 67.56 -7.34
CA GLN A 7 51.42 67.37 -8.00
C GLN A 7 51.36 66.07 -8.82
N GLN A 8 52.41 65.74 -9.57
CA GLN A 8 52.47 64.49 -10.33
C GLN A 8 52.47 63.25 -9.43
N ARG A 9 53.18 63.29 -8.30
CA ARG A 9 53.18 62.19 -7.30
C ARG A 9 51.80 62.00 -6.68
N SER A 10 51.13 63.09 -6.31
CA SER A 10 49.78 63.06 -5.73
C SER A 10 48.76 62.47 -6.72
N LEU A 11 48.79 62.92 -7.98
CA LEU A 11 47.90 62.39 -9.03
C LEU A 11 48.12 60.90 -9.28
N LYS A 12 49.38 60.43 -9.27
CA LYS A 12 49.69 59.00 -9.41
C LYS A 12 49.15 58.18 -8.23
N ALA A 13 49.31 58.67 -7.01
CA ALA A 13 48.77 58.00 -5.82
C ALA A 13 47.23 57.93 -5.86
N ILE A 14 46.56 59.01 -6.26
CA ILE A 14 45.10 59.04 -6.44
C ILE A 14 44.67 58.03 -7.49
N ARG A 15 45.36 57.95 -8.63
CA ARG A 15 45.07 56.98 -9.68
C ARG A 15 45.19 55.54 -9.18
N ASP A 16 46.29 55.21 -8.50
CA ASP A 16 46.54 53.84 -8.02
C ASP A 16 45.53 53.44 -6.93
N SER A 17 45.18 54.37 -6.04
CA SER A 17 44.13 54.17 -5.04
C SER A 17 42.76 54.00 -5.69
N THR A 18 42.45 54.79 -6.71
CA THR A 18 41.20 54.68 -7.49
C THR A 18 41.10 53.33 -8.18
N GLN A 19 42.17 52.85 -8.82
CA GLN A 19 42.18 51.54 -9.47
C GLN A 19 41.98 50.40 -8.46
N SER A 20 42.62 50.50 -7.29
CA SER A 20 42.47 49.52 -6.21
C SER A 20 41.05 49.50 -5.66
N LEU A 21 40.42 50.66 -5.52
CA LEU A 21 39.02 50.80 -5.13
C LEU A 21 38.08 50.19 -6.17
N LEU A 22 38.32 50.42 -7.47
CA LEU A 22 37.51 49.85 -8.55
C LEU A 22 37.61 48.32 -8.57
N ASN A 23 38.81 47.77 -8.42
CA ASN A 23 39.01 46.32 -8.33
C ASN A 23 38.29 45.74 -7.11
N CYS A 24 38.43 46.37 -5.94
CA CYS A 24 37.75 45.98 -4.72
C CYS A 24 36.21 46.02 -4.89
N LYS A 25 35.68 47.08 -5.50
CA LYS A 25 34.25 47.21 -5.80
C LYS A 25 33.75 46.09 -6.71
N ALA A 26 34.48 45.75 -7.76
CA ALA A 26 34.10 44.67 -8.67
C ALA A 26 34.06 43.32 -7.95
N SER A 27 35.10 43.01 -7.16
CA SER A 27 35.13 41.79 -6.35
C SER A 27 34.01 41.76 -5.29
N LEU A 28 33.69 42.90 -4.68
CA LEU A 28 32.62 42.99 -3.70
C LEU A 28 31.26 42.67 -4.33
N VAL A 29 30.94 43.28 -5.47
CA VAL A 29 29.68 43.02 -6.19
C VAL A 29 29.57 41.54 -6.56
N GLN A 30 30.61 40.96 -7.15
CA GLN A 30 30.64 39.54 -7.51
C GLN A 30 30.44 38.62 -6.30
N ASN A 31 31.08 38.93 -5.17
CA ASN A 31 30.94 38.13 -3.95
C ASN A 31 29.55 38.25 -3.35
N ILE A 32 28.91 39.42 -3.40
CA ILE A 32 27.53 39.61 -2.92
C ILE A 32 26.56 38.78 -3.76
N GLU A 33 26.68 38.81 -5.09
CA GLU A 33 25.84 38.00 -5.98
C GLU A 33 26.03 36.49 -5.73
N SER A 34 27.28 36.05 -5.55
CA SER A 34 27.61 34.66 -5.23
C SER A 34 27.08 34.24 -3.85
N LEU A 35 27.11 35.15 -2.87
CA LEU A 35 26.59 34.92 -1.53
C LEU A 35 25.06 34.75 -1.56
N ASP A 36 24.33 35.69 -2.17
CA ASP A 36 22.86 35.64 -2.28
C ASP A 36 22.40 34.36 -3.00
N HIS A 37 23.11 33.95 -4.06
CA HIS A 37 22.81 32.70 -4.73
C HIS A 37 23.01 31.48 -3.83
N LYS A 38 24.10 31.44 -3.05
CA LYS A 38 24.39 30.33 -2.13
C LYS A 38 23.42 30.30 -0.95
N GLU A 39 23.00 31.45 -0.44
CA GLU A 39 22.00 31.55 0.63
C GLU A 39 20.67 30.95 0.18
N LYS A 40 20.20 31.29 -1.02
CA LYS A 40 18.99 30.69 -1.61
C LYS A 40 19.09 29.17 -1.76
N LEU A 41 20.20 28.69 -2.32
CA LEU A 41 20.42 27.24 -2.46
C LEU A 41 20.46 26.54 -1.09
N LEU A 42 21.05 27.18 -0.07
CA LEU A 42 21.08 26.63 1.28
C LEU A 42 19.66 26.52 1.87
N GLU A 43 18.84 27.56 1.70
CA GLU A 43 17.44 27.55 2.13
C GLU A 43 16.63 26.45 1.44
N GLU A 44 16.79 26.28 0.13
CA GLU A 44 16.13 25.22 -0.65
C GLU A 44 16.52 23.82 -0.13
N VAL A 45 17.81 23.58 0.09
CA VAL A 45 18.31 22.29 0.62
C VAL A 45 17.82 22.04 2.04
N ILE A 46 17.75 23.08 2.89
CA ILE A 46 17.19 22.96 4.24
C ILE A 46 15.71 22.60 4.19
N ALA A 47 14.93 23.27 3.32
CA ALA A 47 13.51 23.00 3.16
C ALA A 47 13.26 21.57 2.67
N GLU A 48 14.03 21.10 1.68
CA GLU A 48 13.91 19.75 1.15
C GLU A 48 14.27 18.70 2.21
N ARG A 49 15.35 18.92 2.98
CA ARG A 49 15.70 18.05 4.11
C ARG A 49 14.57 17.96 5.14
N GLN A 50 13.93 19.08 5.46
CA GLN A 50 12.78 19.09 6.39
C GLN A 50 11.59 18.32 5.82
N ARG A 51 11.30 18.47 4.52
CA ARG A 51 10.25 17.73 3.82
C ARG A 51 10.49 16.21 3.91
N LEU A 52 11.69 15.77 3.54
CA LEU A 52 12.08 14.36 3.60
C LEU A 52 12.05 13.80 5.04
N THR A 53 12.40 14.62 6.04
CA THR A 53 12.33 14.22 7.45
C THR A 53 10.89 13.97 7.90
N LYS A 54 9.94 14.80 7.46
CA LYS A 54 8.51 14.60 7.74
C LYS A 54 7.97 13.35 7.07
N GLU A 55 8.32 13.15 5.79
CA GLU A 55 7.94 11.97 5.02
C GLU A 55 8.47 10.67 5.67
N LYS A 56 9.75 10.65 6.07
CA LYS A 56 10.35 9.55 6.82
C LYS A 56 9.56 9.22 8.09
N ARG A 57 9.13 10.24 8.84
CA ARG A 57 8.34 10.04 10.07
C ARG A 57 7.00 9.39 9.76
N MET A 58 6.26 9.89 8.79
CA MET A 58 4.97 9.32 8.38
C MET A 58 5.10 7.86 7.95
N LEU A 59 6.12 7.54 7.15
CA LEU A 59 6.36 6.16 6.71
C LEU A 59 6.69 5.23 7.89
N LEU A 60 7.46 5.70 8.88
CA LEU A 60 7.72 4.92 10.10
C LEU A 60 6.45 4.66 10.91
N GLU A 61 5.56 5.65 11.03
CA GLU A 61 4.27 5.48 11.69
C GLU A 61 3.37 4.46 10.97
N MET A 62 3.37 4.47 9.62
CA MET A 62 2.66 3.47 8.83
C MET A 62 3.22 2.06 9.02
N ILE A 63 4.54 1.91 9.02
CA ILE A 63 5.21 0.61 9.27
C ILE A 63 4.84 0.09 10.67
N GLN A 64 4.83 0.96 11.68
CA GLN A 64 4.40 0.59 13.03
C GLN A 64 2.92 0.18 13.07
N GLY A 65 2.06 0.80 12.23
CA GLY A 65 0.68 0.38 12.03
C GLY A 65 0.57 -1.06 11.54
N VAL A 66 1.22 -1.35 10.42
CA VAL A 66 1.24 -2.70 9.84
C VAL A 66 1.80 -3.74 10.82
N GLN A 67 2.84 -3.38 11.58
CA GLN A 67 3.43 -4.26 12.58
C GLN A 67 2.42 -4.65 13.68
N ARG A 68 1.64 -3.68 14.18
CA ARG A 68 0.57 -3.95 15.15
C ARG A 68 -0.53 -4.84 14.58
N ASP A 69 -0.88 -4.65 13.32
CA ASP A 69 -1.89 -5.48 12.65
C ASP A 69 -1.39 -6.94 12.49
N ILE A 70 -0.12 -7.12 12.13
CA ILE A 70 0.53 -8.45 12.07
C ILE A 70 0.49 -9.13 13.44
N GLU A 71 0.83 -8.40 14.50
CA GLU A 71 0.80 -8.93 15.86
C GLU A 71 -0.61 -9.39 16.28
N ALA A 72 -1.63 -8.57 16.00
CA ALA A 72 -3.02 -8.90 16.30
C ALA A 72 -3.51 -10.13 15.52
N VAL A 73 -3.17 -10.24 14.23
CA VAL A 73 -3.53 -11.40 13.41
C VAL A 73 -2.81 -12.66 13.90
N THR A 74 -1.53 -12.53 14.30
CA THR A 74 -0.74 -13.65 14.83
C THR A 74 -1.34 -14.16 16.14
N GLU A 75 -1.77 -13.26 17.03
CA GLU A 75 -2.44 -13.64 18.28
C GLU A 75 -3.75 -14.38 18.01
N ALA A 76 -4.57 -13.86 17.08
CA ALA A 76 -5.82 -14.49 16.67
C ALA A 76 -5.59 -15.88 16.06
N GLU A 77 -4.58 -16.03 15.20
CA GLU A 77 -4.19 -17.32 14.61
C GLU A 77 -3.83 -18.35 15.69
N VAL A 78 -3.04 -17.94 16.68
CA VAL A 78 -2.66 -18.82 17.80
C VAL A 78 -3.89 -19.22 18.63
N SER A 79 -4.79 -18.29 18.94
CA SER A 79 -6.02 -18.59 19.69
C SER A 79 -6.90 -19.59 18.93
N LEU A 80 -7.21 -19.28 17.67
CA LEU A 80 -8.03 -20.15 16.81
C LEU A 80 -7.38 -21.51 16.59
N GLY A 81 -6.05 -21.57 16.50
CA GLY A 81 -5.28 -22.80 16.41
C GLY A 81 -5.51 -23.71 17.62
N LYS A 82 -5.41 -23.14 18.84
CA LYS A 82 -5.66 -23.86 20.10
C LYS A 82 -7.11 -24.33 20.21
N GLU A 83 -8.07 -23.44 19.97
CA GLU A 83 -9.50 -23.77 20.02
C GLU A 83 -9.86 -24.90 19.04
N ARG A 84 -9.32 -24.85 17.81
CA ARG A 84 -9.50 -25.91 16.82
C ARG A 84 -8.94 -27.24 17.31
N ASP A 85 -7.77 -27.25 17.93
CA ASP A 85 -7.15 -28.48 18.44
C ASP A 85 -7.90 -29.05 19.65
N GLU A 86 -8.43 -28.20 20.52
CA GLU A 86 -9.29 -28.60 21.64
C GLU A 86 -10.61 -29.19 21.16
N LEU A 87 -11.28 -28.52 20.21
CA LEU A 87 -12.50 -29.02 19.59
C LEU A 87 -12.27 -30.36 18.90
N ARG A 88 -11.15 -30.51 18.17
CA ARG A 88 -10.82 -31.77 17.50
C ARG A 88 -10.66 -32.92 18.50
N LYS A 89 -9.94 -32.69 19.60
CA LYS A 89 -9.82 -33.69 20.69
C LYS A 89 -11.17 -34.02 21.31
N SER A 90 -12.01 -33.01 21.53
CA SER A 90 -13.36 -33.19 22.09
C SER A 90 -14.23 -34.04 21.16
N VAL A 91 -14.24 -33.74 19.86
CA VAL A 91 -14.97 -34.51 18.84
C VAL A 91 -14.46 -35.94 18.76
N ASP A 92 -13.13 -36.15 18.72
CA ASP A 92 -12.55 -37.49 18.67
C ASP A 92 -12.90 -38.32 19.91
N LYS A 93 -12.95 -37.70 21.09
CA LYS A 93 -13.38 -38.33 22.33
C LYS A 93 -14.87 -38.71 22.26
N LEU A 94 -15.74 -37.73 21.99
CA LEU A 94 -17.19 -37.94 21.93
C LEU A 94 -17.56 -39.00 20.90
N ARG A 95 -16.91 -39.02 19.75
CA ARG A 95 -17.19 -40.00 18.71
C ARG A 95 -16.72 -41.39 19.10
N ASN A 96 -15.42 -41.56 19.34
CA ASN A 96 -14.80 -42.88 19.44
C ASN A 96 -15.00 -43.53 20.83
N GLN A 97 -15.11 -42.74 21.89
CA GLN A 97 -15.20 -43.26 23.26
C GLN A 97 -16.63 -43.31 23.79
N GLU A 98 -17.52 -42.46 23.27
CA GLU A 98 -18.88 -42.32 23.80
C GLU A 98 -19.93 -42.74 22.76
N TYR A 99 -20.03 -42.07 21.61
CA TYR A 99 -21.10 -42.27 20.64
C TYR A 99 -21.04 -43.63 19.94
N ASP A 100 -19.92 -43.98 19.28
CA ASP A 100 -19.83 -45.21 18.48
C ASP A 100 -20.09 -46.46 19.36
N PRO A 101 -19.48 -46.61 20.56
CA PRO A 101 -19.77 -47.74 21.44
C PRO A 101 -21.24 -47.81 21.90
N LEU A 102 -21.84 -46.66 22.23
CA LEU A 102 -23.24 -46.60 22.63
C LEU A 102 -24.19 -46.91 21.47
N HIS A 103 -23.89 -46.42 20.26
CA HIS A 103 -24.68 -46.69 19.06
C HIS A 103 -24.67 -48.19 18.73
N ASP A 104 -23.50 -48.83 18.81
CA ASP A 104 -23.36 -50.26 18.60
C ASP A 104 -24.12 -51.07 19.66
N GLN A 105 -23.97 -50.72 20.95
CA GLN A 105 -24.70 -51.37 22.04
C GLN A 105 -26.23 -51.25 21.88
N VAL A 106 -26.72 -50.06 21.54
CA VAL A 106 -28.16 -49.84 21.30
C VAL A 106 -28.64 -50.63 20.10
N ASN A 107 -27.86 -50.68 19.02
CA ASN A 107 -28.23 -51.44 17.83
C ASN A 107 -28.22 -52.94 18.06
N GLU A 108 -27.34 -53.46 18.90
CA GLU A 108 -27.33 -54.86 19.33
C GLU A 108 -28.63 -55.19 20.08
N LEU A 109 -29.01 -54.38 21.08
CA LEU A 109 -30.27 -54.54 21.83
C LEU A 109 -31.52 -54.45 20.93
N ARG A 110 -31.51 -53.53 19.96
CA ARG A 110 -32.58 -53.41 18.97
C ARG A 110 -32.68 -54.64 18.09
N SER A 111 -31.54 -55.15 17.60
CA SER A 111 -31.47 -56.35 16.78
C SER A 111 -32.00 -57.58 17.53
N GLN A 112 -31.61 -57.76 18.79
CA GLN A 112 -32.13 -58.83 19.65
C GLN A 112 -33.66 -58.73 19.88
N SER A 113 -34.20 -57.52 19.83
CA SER A 113 -35.64 -57.25 19.94
C SER A 113 -36.39 -57.26 18.60
N GLY A 114 -35.73 -57.61 17.49
CA GLY A 114 -36.32 -57.61 16.14
C GLY A 114 -36.55 -56.22 15.52
N LEU A 115 -35.97 -55.17 16.11
CA LEU A 115 -36.07 -53.79 15.61
C LEU A 115 -34.92 -53.46 14.65
N GLN A 116 -35.19 -52.58 13.67
CA GLN A 116 -34.17 -52.08 12.75
C GLN A 116 -33.14 -51.18 13.44
N LYS A 117 -31.90 -51.20 12.95
CA LYS A 117 -30.80 -50.35 13.44
C LYS A 117 -31.07 -48.86 13.22
N LEU A 118 -30.54 -48.03 14.11
CA LEU A 118 -30.63 -46.57 14.00
C LEU A 118 -29.64 -46.03 12.96
N PRO A 119 -30.00 -44.94 12.24
CA PRO A 119 -29.06 -44.20 11.41
C PRO A 119 -27.82 -43.75 12.20
N HIS A 120 -26.68 -43.66 11.52
CA HIS A 120 -25.43 -43.20 12.13
C HIS A 120 -25.32 -41.67 12.05
N VAL A 121 -24.75 -41.02 13.06
CA VAL A 121 -24.57 -39.55 13.13
C VAL A 121 -23.85 -38.96 11.91
N GLN A 122 -22.99 -39.77 11.29
CA GLN A 122 -22.29 -39.42 10.04
C GLN A 122 -23.25 -38.98 8.92
N GLN A 123 -24.42 -39.63 8.78
CA GLN A 123 -25.40 -39.26 7.76
C GLN A 123 -26.00 -37.86 8.03
N GLU A 124 -26.22 -37.53 9.30
CA GLU A 124 -26.72 -36.21 9.71
C GLU A 124 -25.66 -35.13 9.48
N LEU A 125 -24.39 -35.42 9.80
CA LEU A 125 -23.26 -34.52 9.55
C LEU A 125 -23.09 -34.23 8.05
N GLU A 126 -23.20 -35.25 7.18
CA GLU A 126 -23.13 -35.09 5.73
C GLU A 126 -24.28 -34.24 5.18
N ALA A 127 -25.51 -34.47 5.67
CA ALA A 127 -26.66 -33.66 5.30
C ALA A 127 -26.50 -32.19 5.73
N GLN A 128 -25.96 -31.95 6.93
CA GLN A 128 -25.67 -30.60 7.42
C GLN A 128 -24.56 -29.92 6.61
N MET A 129 -23.50 -30.66 6.24
CA MET A 129 -22.43 -30.17 5.40
C MET A 129 -22.96 -29.77 4.02
N ALA A 130 -23.80 -30.61 3.39
CA ALA A 130 -24.44 -30.30 2.12
C ALA A 130 -25.27 -29.01 2.18
N ARG A 131 -26.08 -28.82 3.24
CA ARG A 131 -26.84 -27.58 3.46
C ARG A 131 -25.94 -26.35 3.60
N THR A 132 -24.80 -26.51 4.27
CA THR A 132 -23.85 -25.41 4.48
C THR A 132 -23.15 -25.02 3.17
N LEU A 133 -22.77 -26.00 2.36
CA LEU A 133 -22.19 -25.78 1.04
C LEU A 133 -23.19 -25.12 0.08
N GLU A 134 -24.47 -25.52 0.14
CA GLU A 134 -25.52 -24.92 -0.69
C GLU A 134 -25.72 -23.44 -0.35
N LYS A 135 -25.85 -23.10 0.95
CA LYS A 135 -25.92 -21.70 1.39
C LYS A 135 -24.71 -20.89 0.93
N ARG A 136 -23.52 -21.48 0.97
CA ARG A 136 -22.30 -20.81 0.49
C ARG A 136 -22.37 -20.55 -1.02
N ARG A 137 -22.88 -21.50 -1.81
CA ARG A 137 -23.10 -21.35 -3.26
C ARG A 137 -24.10 -20.23 -3.56
N GLU A 138 -25.23 -20.21 -2.87
CA GLU A 138 -26.27 -19.17 -3.02
C GLU A 138 -25.70 -17.77 -2.74
N ASN A 139 -24.95 -17.61 -1.65
CA ASN A 139 -24.30 -16.35 -1.30
C ASN A 139 -23.30 -15.91 -2.39
N TRP A 140 -22.54 -16.84 -2.97
CA TRP A 140 -21.62 -16.54 -4.07
C TRP A 140 -22.35 -16.08 -5.34
N GLN A 141 -23.49 -16.68 -5.66
CA GLN A 141 -24.29 -16.29 -6.82
C GLN A 141 -24.91 -14.90 -6.63
N GLN A 142 -25.37 -14.56 -5.42
CA GLN A 142 -25.92 -13.24 -5.10
C GLN A 142 -24.85 -12.14 -5.02
N ALA A 143 -23.60 -12.49 -4.68
CA ALA A 143 -22.47 -11.56 -4.67
C ALA A 143 -21.91 -11.25 -6.07
N SER A 144 -22.37 -11.94 -7.13
CA SER A 144 -22.02 -11.58 -8.50
C SER A 144 -22.81 -10.34 -8.94
N PRO A 145 -22.16 -9.23 -9.36
CA PRO A 145 -22.89 -8.12 -9.96
C PRO A 145 -23.52 -8.65 -11.26
N SER A 146 -24.84 -8.43 -11.39
CA SER A 146 -25.60 -8.72 -12.61
C SER A 146 -24.77 -8.32 -13.85
N PRO A 147 -24.62 -9.18 -14.86
CA PRO A 147 -23.91 -8.81 -16.06
C PRO A 147 -24.67 -7.66 -16.72
N VAL A 148 -24.07 -6.47 -16.67
CA VAL A 148 -24.47 -5.32 -17.49
C VAL A 148 -24.66 -5.82 -18.91
N GLN A 149 -25.92 -5.86 -19.35
CA GLN A 149 -26.29 -6.20 -20.71
C GLN A 149 -25.51 -5.26 -21.63
N PRO A 150 -24.77 -5.77 -22.64
CA PRO A 150 -24.18 -4.89 -23.62
C PRO A 150 -25.32 -4.23 -24.40
N THR A 151 -25.49 -2.93 -24.20
CA THR A 151 -26.36 -2.10 -25.03
C THR A 151 -25.83 -2.18 -26.45
N ARG A 152 -26.46 -3.02 -27.26
CA ARG A 152 -26.29 -3.04 -28.71
C ARG A 152 -26.90 -1.76 -29.27
N SER A 153 -26.13 -0.68 -29.33
CA SER A 153 -26.44 0.46 -30.19
C SER A 153 -25.66 0.32 -31.49
N ASN A 154 -26.37 -0.13 -32.52
CA ASN A 154 -25.98 -0.04 -33.93
C ASN A 154 -25.45 1.36 -34.25
N SER A 155 -24.24 1.44 -34.80
CA SER A 155 -23.82 2.55 -35.65
C SER A 155 -23.08 2.00 -36.87
N SER A 156 -23.81 1.27 -37.71
CA SER A 156 -23.44 1.04 -39.10
C SER A 156 -23.94 2.23 -39.92
N SER A 157 -22.99 2.94 -40.54
CA SER A 157 -23.07 3.74 -41.78
C SER A 157 -22.42 5.11 -41.64
N ILE A 158 -21.20 5.22 -42.18
CA ILE A 158 -20.85 6.15 -43.27
C ILE A 158 -19.46 5.70 -43.73
N SER A 159 -19.46 4.89 -44.79
CA SER A 159 -18.31 4.72 -45.65
C SER A 159 -18.52 5.60 -46.88
N SER A 160 -17.48 6.36 -47.22
CA SER A 160 -17.00 6.69 -48.57
C SER A 160 -16.89 8.17 -48.92
N ALA A 161 -15.74 8.46 -49.54
CA ALA A 161 -15.41 9.57 -50.43
C ALA A 161 -14.99 10.91 -49.80
N ASN A 162 -13.68 11.08 -49.59
CA ASN A 162 -12.93 11.92 -50.52
C ASN A 162 -11.42 11.70 -50.45
N ARG A 163 -10.87 11.10 -51.51
CA ARG A 163 -9.49 11.31 -51.92
C ARG A 163 -9.38 12.75 -52.40
N SER A 164 -8.38 13.51 -51.93
CA SER A 164 -7.42 14.24 -52.78
C SER A 164 -6.70 15.36 -52.02
N ARG A 165 -5.40 15.46 -52.32
CA ARG A 165 -4.47 16.60 -52.21
C ARG A 165 -3.62 16.80 -50.95
N ARG A 166 -2.29 16.65 -51.23
CA ARG A 166 -1.15 17.51 -50.84
C ARG A 166 -0.89 17.61 -49.33
N GLY A 167 0.26 17.20 -48.79
CA GLY A 167 1.62 17.29 -49.29
C GLY A 167 2.43 18.16 -48.33
N ARG A 168 3.61 17.68 -47.91
CA ARG A 168 4.74 18.43 -47.32
C ARG A 168 4.42 19.42 -46.19
N ARG A 169 4.81 19.06 -44.96
CA ARG A 169 6.02 19.58 -44.31
C ARG A 169 6.29 18.82 -43.03
#